data_AF-I1GTG7-F1
#
_entry.id   AF-I1GTG7-F1
#
_cell.length_a   1.000
_cell.length_b   1.000
_cell.length_c   1.000
_cell.angle_alpha   90.00
_cell.angle_beta   90.00
_cell.angle_gamma   90.00
#
_symmetry.space_group_name_H-M   'P 1'
#
loop_
_entity.id
_entity.type
_entity.pdbx_description
1 polymer ?
#
loop_
_entity_poly.entity_id
_entity_poly.type
_entity_poly.pdbx_seq_one_letter_code
_entity_poly.pdbx_strand_id
1 'polypeptide(L)'
;MADPQAGARAPPEPQADALVESVRVDGAAAEATLSDAELAWRPSGRVRDGAGRRKLELESDVLGFRVDGRALKVATFARWDEAGVGRPPSPLGCGGAGGGDRRRGEVVVEMESEEAAERWGDAMRDRFVSLGRPKRLFIIVNPFGGKRSGRRIFQTEVLPLIEASGIQYTMQETKHRLHAQEIAGSLDLMKYDGIICVSGDGILVEVVNGLLQREDWSTAIKVPLGIIPAGTGNGMVQALLHSAGEPFSMSNAVFAIIRGHKRALDVTSVVQGKTKFFSVMMLTWGLVADIDIESEKFRWMGSARIEVYSLVRVVSLRRYNGRILFIPAPGYEGFGDPVEQTTSCKSNGASNSVEGDRSSVSNDETCTYPGPSVDEADVKWRSLNGPFVNVWISNIAFACEGVMIAPQAKL
;
A
#
# COMPACT_ATOMS: atom_id res chain seq x y z
N MET A 1 -30.70 -39.95 11.72
CA MET A 1 -31.26 -38.77 11.04
C MET A 1 -30.16 -38.22 10.16
N ALA A 2 -30.39 -38.19 8.85
CA ALA A 2 -29.44 -37.72 7.84
C ALA A 2 -29.37 -36.19 7.86
N ASP A 3 -28.15 -35.64 7.74
CA ASP A 3 -27.90 -34.21 7.69
C ASP A 3 -28.00 -33.71 6.23
N PRO A 4 -28.94 -32.80 5.89
CA PRO A 4 -29.19 -32.34 4.55
C PRO A 4 -28.49 -30.99 4.29
N GLN A 5 -27.17 -31.02 4.04
CA GLN A 5 -26.45 -29.89 3.41
C GLN A 5 -25.35 -30.41 2.47
N ALA A 6 -25.76 -31.14 1.43
CA ALA A 6 -24.97 -31.20 0.20
C ALA A 6 -25.23 -29.92 -0.59
N GLY A 7 -24.53 -28.84 -0.23
CA GLY A 7 -24.54 -27.59 -1.00
C GLY A 7 -24.04 -27.85 -2.42
N ALA A 8 -24.91 -27.58 -3.40
CA ALA A 8 -24.59 -27.67 -4.81
C ALA A 8 -23.32 -26.86 -5.11
N ARG A 9 -22.26 -27.53 -5.58
CA ARG A 9 -21.12 -26.85 -6.21
C ARG A 9 -21.69 -26.02 -7.35
N ALA A 10 -21.44 -24.71 -7.31
CA ALA A 10 -21.65 -23.85 -8.45
C ALA A 10 -20.96 -24.50 -9.67
N PRO A 11 -21.59 -24.49 -10.86
CA PRO A 11 -20.95 -25.00 -12.05
C PRO A 11 -19.62 -24.25 -12.26
N PRO A 12 -18.56 -24.94 -12.73
CA PRO A 12 -17.31 -24.25 -13.06
C PRO A 12 -17.63 -23.13 -14.05
N GLU A 13 -17.14 -21.93 -13.77
CA GLU A 13 -17.16 -20.83 -14.74
C GLU A 13 -16.56 -21.33 -16.06
N PRO A 14 -17.11 -20.95 -17.22
CA PRO A 14 -16.59 -21.37 -18.50
C PRO A 14 -15.13 -20.92 -18.61
N GLN A 15 -14.20 -21.88 -18.58
CA GLN A 15 -12.80 -21.63 -18.93
C GLN A 15 -12.80 -21.02 -20.33
N ALA A 16 -12.37 -19.76 -20.44
CA ALA A 16 -12.19 -19.16 -21.73
C ALA A 16 -11.15 -19.99 -22.51
N ASP A 17 -11.49 -20.36 -23.74
CA ASP A 17 -10.62 -21.21 -24.56
C ASP A 17 -9.22 -20.59 -24.66
N ALA A 18 -8.21 -21.35 -24.25
CA ALA A 18 -6.82 -20.90 -24.33
C ALA A 18 -6.42 -20.71 -25.79
N LEU A 19 -5.78 -19.59 -26.12
CA LEU A 19 -5.25 -19.36 -27.46
C LEU A 19 -3.98 -20.19 -27.64
N VAL A 20 -3.89 -20.95 -28.73
CA VAL A 20 -2.72 -21.78 -29.06
C VAL A 20 -2.31 -21.50 -30.49
N GLU A 21 -1.06 -21.08 -30.69
CA GLU A 21 -0.53 -20.78 -32.02
C GLU A 21 0.96 -21.13 -32.16
N SER A 22 1.37 -21.41 -33.40
CA SER A 22 2.77 -21.50 -33.78
C SER A 22 3.33 -20.10 -33.99
N VAL A 23 4.39 -19.75 -33.26
CA VAL A 23 4.94 -18.39 -33.18
C VAL A 23 6.47 -18.42 -33.21
N ARG A 24 7.09 -17.24 -33.22
CA ARG A 24 8.52 -17.11 -32.86
C ARG A 24 8.66 -16.34 -31.56
N VAL A 25 9.25 -16.95 -30.54
CA VAL A 25 9.57 -16.29 -29.28
C VAL A 25 11.05 -15.92 -29.26
N ASP A 26 11.35 -14.63 -29.16
CA ASP A 26 12.71 -14.06 -29.23
C ASP A 26 13.50 -14.58 -30.46
N GLY A 27 12.79 -14.75 -31.59
CA GLY A 27 13.33 -15.23 -32.86
C GLY A 27 13.38 -16.76 -33.03
N ALA A 28 13.09 -17.55 -31.99
CA ALA A 28 13.07 -19.01 -32.07
C ALA A 28 11.64 -19.55 -32.30
N ALA A 29 11.49 -20.48 -33.24
CA ALA A 29 10.20 -21.14 -33.48
C ALA A 29 9.71 -21.86 -32.21
N ALA A 30 8.46 -21.65 -31.84
CA ALA A 30 7.84 -22.23 -30.67
C ALA A 30 6.33 -22.40 -30.88
N GLU A 31 5.73 -23.30 -30.11
CA GLU A 31 4.28 -23.31 -29.91
C GLU A 31 3.99 -22.54 -28.61
N ALA A 32 3.16 -21.50 -28.69
CA ALA A 32 2.77 -20.69 -27.55
C ALA A 32 1.30 -20.92 -27.19
N THR A 33 1.01 -20.81 -25.90
CA THR A 33 -0.32 -20.90 -25.33
C THR A 33 -0.56 -19.71 -24.40
N LEU A 34 -1.64 -18.96 -24.64
CA LEU A 34 -2.13 -17.93 -23.73
C LEU A 34 -3.40 -18.44 -23.05
N SER A 35 -3.30 -18.66 -21.74
CA SER A 35 -4.41 -19.04 -20.86
C SER A 35 -4.84 -17.85 -19.99
N ASP A 36 -5.82 -18.07 -19.12
CA ASP A 36 -6.29 -17.05 -18.17
C ASP A 36 -5.21 -16.60 -17.18
N ALA A 37 -4.29 -17.49 -16.83
CA ALA A 37 -3.28 -17.26 -15.78
C ALA A 37 -1.86 -17.08 -16.32
N GLU A 38 -1.52 -17.68 -17.45
CA GLU A 38 -0.14 -17.73 -17.95
C GLU A 38 -0.02 -17.65 -19.47
N LEU A 39 1.11 -17.10 -19.90
CA LEU A 39 1.67 -17.21 -21.24
C LEU A 39 2.79 -18.26 -21.20
N ALA A 40 2.60 -19.39 -21.89
CA ALA A 40 3.58 -20.47 -21.94
C ALA A 40 4.03 -20.75 -23.37
N TRP A 41 5.27 -21.22 -23.54
CA TRP A 41 5.76 -21.64 -24.86
C TRP A 41 6.75 -22.80 -24.78
N ARG A 42 6.82 -23.57 -25.87
CA ARG A 42 7.75 -24.69 -26.06
C ARG A 42 8.53 -24.49 -27.35
N PRO A 43 9.88 -24.47 -27.30
CA PRO A 43 10.70 -24.37 -28.50
C PRO A 43 10.50 -25.56 -29.44
N SER A 44 10.37 -25.28 -30.74
CA SER A 44 10.18 -26.30 -31.78
C SER A 44 11.55 -26.76 -32.32
N GLY A 45 12.09 -27.87 -31.80
CA GLY A 45 13.37 -28.45 -32.27
C GLY A 45 13.85 -29.64 -31.43
N ARG A 46 14.87 -30.40 -31.92
CA ARG A 46 15.54 -31.45 -31.13
C ARG A 46 16.25 -30.81 -29.94
N VAL A 47 15.57 -30.80 -28.80
CA VAL A 47 16.11 -30.29 -27.54
C VAL A 47 17.27 -31.20 -27.09
N ARG A 48 18.46 -30.61 -26.97
CA ARG A 48 19.54 -31.15 -26.11
C ARG A 48 18.98 -31.13 -24.70
N ASP A 49 18.94 -32.28 -24.01
CA ASP A 49 18.39 -32.46 -22.65
C ASP A 49 18.37 -31.17 -21.81
N GLY A 50 17.18 -30.64 -21.53
CA GLY A 50 16.97 -29.57 -20.54
C GLY A 50 16.24 -28.29 -20.97
N ALA A 51 15.97 -28.02 -22.26
CA ALA A 51 15.17 -26.85 -22.65
C ALA A 51 13.66 -27.13 -22.52
N GLY A 52 13.16 -27.14 -21.27
CA GLY A 52 11.75 -27.37 -20.94
C GLY A 52 10.80 -26.22 -21.34
N ARG A 53 9.49 -26.48 -21.23
CA ARG A 53 8.40 -25.48 -21.36
C ARG A 53 8.75 -24.25 -20.52
N ARG A 54 8.73 -23.08 -21.15
CA ARG A 54 8.85 -21.79 -20.47
C ARG A 54 7.46 -21.23 -20.21
N LYS A 55 7.30 -20.47 -19.13
CA LYS A 55 6.05 -19.79 -18.79
C LYS A 55 6.31 -18.43 -18.15
N LEU A 56 5.34 -17.55 -18.29
CA LEU A 56 5.20 -16.29 -17.56
C LEU A 56 3.81 -16.27 -16.95
N GLU A 57 3.73 -16.09 -15.64
CA GLU A 57 2.47 -15.88 -14.97
C GLU A 57 2.01 -14.42 -15.20
N LEU A 58 0.82 -14.25 -15.77
CA LEU A 58 0.34 -12.92 -16.18
C LEU A 58 0.20 -11.98 -14.98
N GLU A 59 -0.23 -12.51 -13.83
CA GLU A 59 -0.40 -11.74 -12.61
C GLU A 59 0.96 -11.40 -11.95
N SER A 60 1.85 -12.39 -11.83
CA SER A 60 3.03 -12.31 -10.96
C SER A 60 4.33 -12.02 -11.70
N ASP A 61 4.40 -12.14 -13.04
CA ASP A 61 5.62 -11.93 -13.84
C ASP A 61 5.50 -10.84 -14.91
N VAL A 62 4.29 -10.41 -15.28
CA VAL A 62 4.09 -9.48 -16.41
C VAL A 62 3.74 -8.07 -15.93
N LEU A 63 4.50 -7.07 -16.36
CA LEU A 63 4.19 -5.66 -16.13
C LEU A 63 3.09 -5.17 -17.06
N GLY A 64 3.27 -5.43 -18.35
CA GLY A 64 2.40 -4.95 -19.41
C GLY A 64 2.76 -5.57 -20.76
N PHE A 65 2.10 -5.13 -21.81
CA PHE A 65 2.41 -5.55 -23.17
C PHE A 65 2.14 -4.42 -24.17
N ARG A 66 2.70 -4.56 -25.37
CA ARG A 66 2.37 -3.74 -26.54
C ARG A 66 2.33 -4.62 -27.79
N VAL A 67 1.48 -4.25 -28.74
CA VAL A 67 1.36 -4.89 -30.05
C VAL A 67 1.96 -3.95 -31.09
N ASP A 68 3.02 -4.38 -31.76
CA ASP A 68 3.74 -3.63 -32.79
C ASP A 68 3.72 -4.46 -34.09
N GLY A 69 2.70 -4.26 -34.93
CA GLY A 69 2.47 -5.09 -36.13
C GLY A 69 2.23 -6.56 -35.74
N ARG A 70 3.09 -7.47 -36.22
CA ARG A 70 3.02 -8.90 -35.87
C ARG A 70 3.64 -9.25 -34.52
N ALA A 71 4.30 -8.30 -33.85
CA ALA A 71 5.05 -8.57 -32.62
C ALA A 71 4.22 -8.18 -31.38
N LEU A 72 3.89 -9.17 -30.55
CA LEU A 72 3.40 -8.97 -29.19
C LEU A 72 4.61 -8.91 -28.24
N LYS A 73 4.92 -7.72 -27.73
CA LYS A 73 6.05 -7.51 -26.82
C LYS A 73 5.53 -7.44 -25.39
N VAL A 74 5.97 -8.38 -24.56
CA VAL A 74 5.52 -8.55 -23.18
C VAL A 74 6.63 -8.08 -22.24
N ALA A 75 6.37 -7.00 -21.50
CA ALA A 75 7.29 -6.49 -20.50
C ALA A 75 7.18 -7.32 -19.21
N THR A 76 8.29 -7.85 -18.72
CA THR A 76 8.31 -8.77 -17.57
C THR A 76 9.02 -8.17 -16.36
N PHE A 77 8.66 -8.67 -15.18
CA PHE A 77 9.28 -8.36 -13.90
C PHE A 77 9.29 -9.63 -13.02
N ALA A 78 10.07 -10.62 -13.43
CA ALA A 78 10.10 -11.95 -12.82
C ALA A 78 11.24 -12.08 -11.79
N ARG A 79 11.07 -13.00 -10.83
CA ARG A 79 12.13 -13.34 -9.85
C ARG A 79 13.25 -14.08 -10.56
N TRP A 80 14.49 -13.65 -10.31
CA TRP A 80 15.66 -14.34 -10.83
C TRP A 80 15.95 -15.58 -9.97
N ASP A 81 15.34 -16.71 -10.33
CA ASP A 81 15.85 -18.09 -10.12
C ASP A 81 14.95 -19.19 -10.75
N GLU A 82 13.97 -18.85 -11.61
CA GLU A 82 13.17 -19.86 -12.34
C GLU A 82 13.39 -19.85 -13.88
N ALA A 83 14.05 -18.83 -14.43
CA ALA A 83 14.13 -18.62 -15.88
C ALA A 83 15.47 -19.01 -16.55
N GLY A 84 16.26 -19.91 -15.97
CA GLY A 84 17.33 -20.63 -16.70
C GLY A 84 18.46 -19.77 -17.33
N VAL A 85 18.74 -18.57 -16.84
CA VAL A 85 19.86 -17.74 -17.32
C VAL A 85 20.97 -17.69 -16.26
N GLY A 86 22.16 -18.17 -16.63
CA GLY A 86 23.31 -18.34 -15.73
C GLY A 86 23.83 -17.06 -15.06
N ARG A 87 24.48 -17.24 -13.92
CA ARG A 87 25.02 -16.20 -13.01
C ARG A 87 26.32 -15.57 -13.55
N PRO A 88 26.45 -14.23 -13.65
CA PRO A 88 27.75 -13.56 -13.62
C PRO A 88 28.12 -13.11 -12.19
N PRO A 89 29.41 -12.86 -11.89
CA PRO A 89 29.88 -12.62 -10.53
C PRO A 89 29.46 -11.24 -9.99
N SER A 90 29.04 -11.22 -8.72
CA SER A 90 28.63 -10.02 -7.97
C SER A 90 29.84 -9.15 -7.58
N PRO A 91 29.79 -7.81 -7.70
CA PRO A 91 30.67 -6.93 -6.95
C PRO A 91 30.11 -6.70 -5.53
N LEU A 92 31.02 -6.57 -4.57
CA LEU A 92 30.77 -6.47 -3.13
C LEU A 92 29.87 -5.27 -2.74
N GLY A 93 29.03 -5.46 -1.70
CA GLY A 93 28.42 -4.36 -0.95
C GLY A 93 27.22 -4.71 -0.06
N CYS A 94 27.50 -5.03 1.21
CA CYS A 94 26.64 -4.85 2.40
C CYS A 94 25.18 -5.41 2.43
N GLY A 95 25.05 -6.59 3.02
CA GLY A 95 24.14 -6.83 4.16
C GLY A 95 22.62 -6.86 3.91
N GLY A 96 22.13 -7.96 3.34
CA GLY A 96 20.73 -8.40 3.42
C GLY A 96 20.62 -9.85 2.96
N ALA A 97 20.05 -10.73 3.79
CA ALA A 97 19.89 -12.16 3.49
C ALA A 97 19.11 -12.37 2.17
N GLY A 98 19.65 -13.25 1.33
CA GLY A 98 19.27 -13.39 -0.08
C GLY A 98 17.93 -14.07 -0.33
N GLY A 99 17.26 -13.61 -1.39
CA GLY A 99 16.10 -14.24 -2.01
C GLY A 99 15.32 -13.26 -2.90
N GLY A 100 15.41 -13.40 -4.22
CA GLY A 100 14.34 -12.95 -5.13
C GLY A 100 14.33 -11.49 -5.57
N ASP A 101 15.46 -10.91 -5.97
CA ASP A 101 15.43 -9.62 -6.66
C ASP A 101 14.78 -9.81 -8.05
N ARG A 102 13.67 -9.12 -8.29
CA ARG A 102 12.94 -9.17 -9.57
C ARG A 102 13.69 -8.36 -10.60
N ARG A 103 13.77 -8.85 -11.83
CA ARG A 103 14.42 -8.13 -12.93
C ARG A 103 13.44 -7.82 -14.03
N ARG A 104 13.58 -6.60 -14.58
CA ARG A 104 12.86 -6.20 -15.79
C ARG A 104 13.41 -6.95 -17.00
N GLY A 105 12.51 -7.40 -17.86
CA GLY A 105 12.83 -8.01 -19.14
C GLY A 105 11.76 -7.71 -20.19
N GLU A 106 11.98 -8.22 -21.39
CA GLU A 106 10.99 -8.20 -22.48
C GLU A 106 11.02 -9.58 -23.13
N VAL A 107 9.86 -10.12 -23.45
CA VAL A 107 9.70 -11.32 -24.28
C VAL A 107 8.92 -10.90 -25.52
N VAL A 108 9.46 -11.21 -26.69
CA VAL A 108 8.84 -10.85 -27.97
C VAL A 108 8.22 -12.11 -28.58
N VAL A 109 6.90 -12.11 -28.73
CA VAL A 109 6.13 -13.15 -29.41
C VAL A 109 5.72 -12.64 -30.79
N GLU A 110 6.41 -13.10 -31.84
CA GLU A 110 6.08 -12.76 -33.23
C GLU A 110 5.05 -13.76 -33.77
N MET A 111 3.87 -13.24 -34.12
CA MET A 111 2.73 -13.98 -34.65
C MET A 111 2.81 -14.14 -36.18
N GLU A 112 1.99 -15.03 -36.74
CA GLU A 112 1.92 -15.23 -38.19
C GLU A 112 1.35 -14.00 -38.94
N SER A 113 0.34 -13.35 -38.34
CA SER A 113 -0.35 -12.18 -38.88
C SER A 113 -0.54 -11.07 -37.84
N GLU A 114 -0.81 -9.85 -38.29
CA GLU A 114 -1.12 -8.70 -37.41
C GLU A 114 -2.43 -8.93 -36.66
N GLU A 115 -3.44 -9.49 -37.33
CA GLU A 115 -4.73 -9.88 -36.75
C GLU A 115 -4.56 -10.87 -35.58
N ALA A 116 -3.58 -11.78 -35.66
CA ALA A 116 -3.26 -12.69 -34.57
C ALA A 116 -2.63 -11.98 -33.38
N ALA A 117 -1.70 -11.05 -33.63
CA ALA A 117 -1.09 -10.24 -32.58
C ALA A 117 -2.12 -9.34 -31.87
N GLU A 118 -3.06 -8.75 -32.63
CA GLU A 118 -4.16 -7.96 -32.06
C GLU A 118 -5.08 -8.81 -31.19
N ARG A 119 -5.50 -10.00 -31.67
CA ARG A 119 -6.36 -10.91 -30.91
C ARG A 119 -5.73 -11.36 -29.60
N TRP A 120 -4.43 -11.69 -29.60
CA TRP A 120 -3.71 -12.02 -28.37
C TRP A 120 -3.54 -10.81 -27.46
N GLY A 121 -3.30 -9.63 -28.04
CA GLY A 121 -3.25 -8.37 -27.30
C GLY A 121 -4.58 -8.06 -26.60
N ASP A 122 -5.71 -8.25 -27.26
CA ASP A 122 -7.03 -8.06 -26.66
C ASP A 122 -7.31 -9.08 -25.56
N ALA A 123 -6.97 -10.36 -25.77
CA ALA A 123 -7.06 -11.37 -24.73
C ALA A 123 -6.23 -11.00 -23.49
N MET A 124 -4.97 -10.56 -23.66
CA MET A 124 -4.13 -10.08 -22.55
C MET A 124 -4.73 -8.85 -21.85
N ARG A 125 -5.31 -7.92 -22.61
CA ARG A 125 -5.98 -6.74 -22.08
C ARG A 125 -7.15 -7.12 -21.19
N ASP A 126 -7.98 -8.05 -21.66
CA ASP A 126 -9.14 -8.55 -20.92
C ASP A 126 -8.70 -9.27 -19.63
N ARG A 127 -7.61 -10.05 -19.68
CA ARG A 127 -7.02 -10.65 -18.46
C ARG A 127 -6.53 -9.61 -17.46
N PHE A 128 -5.89 -8.54 -17.91
CA PHE A 128 -5.48 -7.47 -16.99
C PHE A 128 -6.68 -6.74 -16.36
N VAL A 129 -7.77 -6.58 -17.10
CA VAL A 129 -9.03 -6.04 -16.56
C VAL A 129 -9.61 -6.98 -15.52
N SER A 130 -9.64 -8.30 -15.76
CA SER A 130 -10.18 -9.28 -14.80
C SER A 130 -9.32 -9.39 -13.53
N LEU A 131 -8.01 -9.15 -13.63
CA LEU A 131 -7.10 -9.06 -12.48
C LEU A 131 -7.27 -7.76 -11.68
N GLY A 132 -8.11 -6.83 -12.13
CA GLY A 132 -8.36 -5.57 -11.43
C GLY A 132 -7.21 -4.57 -11.53
N ARG A 133 -6.35 -4.68 -12.55
CA ARG A 133 -5.24 -3.74 -12.76
C ARG A 133 -5.77 -2.33 -13.02
N PRO A 134 -5.19 -1.29 -12.40
CA PRO A 134 -5.60 0.08 -12.64
C PRO A 134 -5.24 0.52 -14.07
N LYS A 135 -6.03 1.41 -14.66
CA LYS A 135 -5.79 1.99 -15.99
C LYS A 135 -5.22 3.40 -15.89
N ARG A 136 -5.65 4.17 -14.89
CA ARG A 136 -5.27 5.56 -14.67
C ARG A 136 -4.92 5.81 -13.20
N LEU A 137 -3.71 6.31 -12.92
CA LEU A 137 -3.26 6.61 -11.57
C LEU A 137 -2.94 8.10 -11.39
N PHE A 138 -3.30 8.65 -10.23
CA PHE A 138 -2.82 9.97 -9.82
C PHE A 138 -1.65 9.79 -8.86
N ILE A 139 -0.47 10.30 -9.22
CA ILE A 139 0.77 10.08 -8.48
C ILE A 139 1.19 11.39 -7.79
N ILE A 140 1.16 11.40 -6.47
CA ILE A 140 1.66 12.50 -5.63
C ILE A 140 3.11 12.21 -5.29
N VAL A 141 4.02 13.10 -5.68
CA VAL A 141 5.45 12.98 -5.39
C VAL A 141 5.85 14.02 -4.37
N ASN A 142 6.48 13.61 -3.26
CA ASN A 142 7.03 14.56 -2.31
C ASN A 142 8.55 14.70 -2.48
N PRO A 143 9.04 15.81 -3.07
CA PRO A 143 10.47 16.01 -3.27
C PRO A 143 11.22 16.32 -1.97
N PHE A 144 10.52 16.63 -0.88
CA PHE A 144 11.10 17.04 0.40
C PHE A 144 11.19 15.91 1.43
N GLY A 145 10.63 14.73 1.13
CA GLY A 145 10.65 13.56 2.01
C GLY A 145 12.05 12.98 2.19
N GLY A 146 12.37 12.54 3.42
CA GLY A 146 13.61 11.84 3.74
C GLY A 146 14.88 12.53 3.23
N LYS A 147 15.65 11.82 2.39
CA LYS A 147 16.89 12.32 1.76
C LYS A 147 16.64 13.21 0.53
N ARG A 148 15.43 13.77 0.38
CA ARG A 148 14.99 14.59 -0.78
C ARG A 148 15.13 13.87 -2.12
N SER A 149 14.88 12.55 -2.10
CA SER A 149 15.06 11.67 -3.26
C SER A 149 13.77 11.38 -4.01
N GLY A 150 12.61 11.88 -3.56
CA GLY A 150 11.30 11.54 -4.13
C GLY A 150 11.22 11.71 -5.65
N ARG A 151 11.69 12.85 -6.18
CA ARG A 151 11.71 13.11 -7.63
C ARG A 151 12.63 12.15 -8.39
N ARG A 152 13.83 11.88 -7.84
CA ARG A 152 14.78 10.93 -8.43
C ARG A 152 14.19 9.51 -8.44
N ILE A 153 13.63 9.06 -7.32
CA ILE A 153 12.99 7.74 -7.19
C ILE A 153 11.83 7.60 -8.17
N PHE A 154 10.99 8.64 -8.30
CA PHE A 154 9.93 8.65 -9.30
C PHE A 154 10.49 8.42 -10.71
N GLN A 155 11.55 9.13 -11.09
CA GLN A 155 12.14 9.03 -12.43
C GLN A 155 12.87 7.71 -12.69
N THR A 156 13.62 7.18 -11.71
CA THR A 156 14.51 6.03 -11.92
C THR A 156 13.87 4.68 -11.61
N GLU A 157 12.95 4.64 -10.63
CA GLU A 157 12.37 3.39 -10.13
C GLU A 157 10.89 3.24 -10.51
N VAL A 158 10.11 4.31 -10.38
CA VAL A 158 8.64 4.25 -10.55
C VAL A 158 8.24 4.35 -12.02
N LEU A 159 8.67 5.41 -12.69
CA LEU A 159 8.28 5.74 -14.05
C LEU A 159 8.56 4.59 -15.03
N PRO A 160 9.73 3.93 -15.02
CA PRO A 160 10.01 2.88 -15.99
C PRO A 160 9.11 1.63 -15.84
N LEU A 161 8.60 1.35 -14.63
CA LEU A 161 7.67 0.25 -14.38
C LEU A 161 6.24 0.64 -14.77
N ILE A 162 5.83 1.89 -14.47
CA ILE A 162 4.51 2.41 -14.87
C ILE A 162 4.41 2.47 -16.40
N GLU A 163 5.42 2.99 -17.10
CA GLU A 163 5.43 3.03 -18.57
C GLU A 163 5.40 1.62 -19.18
N ALA A 164 6.19 0.68 -18.65
CA ALA A 164 6.20 -0.71 -19.10
C ALA A 164 4.85 -1.43 -18.86
N SER A 165 4.07 -0.98 -17.88
CA SER A 165 2.73 -1.53 -17.60
C SER A 165 1.62 -0.99 -18.51
N GLY A 166 1.89 0.08 -19.27
CA GLY A 166 0.87 0.75 -20.09
C GLY A 166 -0.17 1.54 -19.28
N ILE A 167 0.03 1.71 -17.97
CA ILE A 167 -0.85 2.46 -17.10
C ILE A 167 -0.66 3.96 -17.34
N GLN A 168 -1.75 4.66 -17.59
CA GLN A 168 -1.72 6.12 -17.73
C GLN A 168 -1.56 6.76 -16.35
N TYR A 169 -0.83 7.86 -16.26
CA TYR A 169 -0.65 8.56 -14.99
C TYR A 169 -0.73 10.07 -15.14
N THR A 170 -1.13 10.74 -14.06
CA THR A 170 -0.91 12.17 -13.84
C THR A 170 -0.02 12.31 -12.62
N MET A 171 1.04 13.11 -12.71
CA MET A 171 1.97 13.30 -11.59
C MET A 171 1.94 14.75 -11.11
N GLN A 172 1.87 14.93 -9.79
CA GLN A 172 1.96 16.25 -9.15
C GLN A 172 2.92 16.22 -7.96
N GLU A 173 3.82 17.18 -7.92
CA GLU A 173 4.72 17.37 -6.77
C GLU A 173 4.05 18.16 -5.64
N THR A 174 4.30 17.75 -4.40
CA THR A 174 3.91 18.53 -3.22
C THR A 174 4.80 19.76 -3.08
N LYS A 175 4.27 20.91 -2.66
CA LYS A 175 5.02 22.19 -2.57
C LYS A 175 5.26 22.65 -1.13
N HIS A 176 4.34 22.33 -0.24
CA HIS A 176 4.37 22.72 1.18
C HIS A 176 3.71 21.64 2.04
N ARG A 177 3.81 21.80 3.36
CA ARG A 177 3.14 20.92 4.34
C ARG A 177 1.62 20.97 4.15
N LEU A 178 0.94 19.83 4.21
CA LEU A 178 -0.51 19.69 3.96
C LEU A 178 -0.93 19.89 2.49
N HIS A 179 -0.01 20.09 1.54
CA HIS A 179 -0.39 20.23 0.13
C HIS A 179 -0.98 18.93 -0.43
N ALA A 180 -0.60 17.74 0.06
CA ALA A 180 -1.21 16.49 -0.41
C ALA A 180 -2.67 16.35 0.08
N GLN A 181 -2.99 16.93 1.23
CA GLN A 181 -4.35 17.05 1.76
C GLN A 181 -5.20 17.96 0.87
N GLU A 182 -4.67 19.14 0.48
CA GLU A 182 -5.33 20.07 -0.45
C GLU A 182 -5.59 19.42 -1.82
N ILE A 183 -4.59 18.70 -2.34
CA ILE A 183 -4.70 17.96 -3.61
C ILE A 183 -5.82 16.91 -3.49
N ALA A 184 -5.78 16.03 -2.49
CA ALA A 184 -6.78 14.98 -2.32
C ALA A 184 -8.19 15.55 -2.08
N GLY A 185 -8.31 16.65 -1.34
CA GLY A 185 -9.55 17.34 -1.07
C GLY A 185 -10.21 17.93 -2.33
N SER A 186 -9.43 18.33 -3.34
CA SER A 186 -9.93 18.97 -4.57
C SER A 186 -9.86 18.11 -5.83
N LEU A 187 -9.22 16.93 -5.76
CA LEU A 187 -9.02 16.05 -6.91
C LEU A 187 -10.36 15.54 -7.48
N ASP A 188 -10.47 15.50 -8.81
CA ASP A 188 -11.56 14.81 -9.50
C ASP A 188 -11.28 13.31 -9.52
N LEU A 189 -11.79 12.62 -8.50
CA LEU A 189 -11.52 11.21 -8.24
C LEU A 189 -12.08 10.28 -9.34
N MET A 190 -13.08 10.71 -10.10
CA MET A 190 -13.69 9.90 -11.18
C MET A 190 -12.74 9.65 -12.36
N LYS A 191 -11.65 10.43 -12.47
CA LYS A 191 -10.64 10.29 -13.52
C LYS A 191 -9.63 9.18 -13.25
N TYR A 192 -9.53 8.70 -12.01
CA TYR A 192 -8.42 7.86 -11.57
C TYR A 192 -8.92 6.61 -10.84
N ASP A 193 -8.24 5.49 -11.07
CA ASP A 193 -8.52 4.22 -10.41
C ASP A 193 -7.80 4.09 -9.05
N GLY A 194 -6.91 5.04 -8.74
CA GLY A 194 -6.22 5.13 -7.46
C GLY A 194 -5.27 6.32 -7.34
N ILE A 195 -4.91 6.65 -6.09
CA ILE A 195 -3.94 7.71 -5.74
C ILE A 195 -2.68 7.05 -5.16
N ILE A 196 -1.52 7.35 -5.73
CA ILE A 196 -0.24 6.78 -5.33
C ILE A 196 0.65 7.85 -4.70
N CYS A 197 1.16 7.58 -3.51
CA CYS A 197 2.06 8.47 -2.78
C CYS A 197 3.51 8.00 -2.93
N VAL A 198 4.37 8.78 -3.59
CA VAL A 198 5.83 8.57 -3.60
C VAL A 198 6.44 9.43 -2.48
N SER A 199 6.44 8.90 -1.26
CA SER A 199 6.91 9.59 -0.06
C SER A 199 7.11 8.62 1.12
N GLY A 200 7.17 9.15 2.34
CA GLY A 200 6.94 8.36 3.56
C GLY A 200 5.48 8.43 4.01
N ASP A 201 5.22 7.79 5.13
CA ASP A 201 3.89 7.58 5.71
C ASP A 201 3.06 8.87 5.88
N GLY A 202 3.70 10.00 6.17
CA GLY A 202 3.01 11.28 6.42
C GLY A 202 2.18 11.81 5.25
N ILE A 203 2.61 11.58 3.99
CA ILE A 203 1.82 12.02 2.82
C ILE A 203 0.56 11.18 2.65
N LEU A 204 0.61 9.89 2.98
CA LEU A 204 -0.59 9.05 2.98
C LEU A 204 -1.60 9.56 4.02
N VAL A 205 -1.13 9.97 5.20
CA VAL A 205 -1.98 10.59 6.24
C VAL A 205 -2.62 11.88 5.73
N GLU A 206 -1.85 12.76 5.07
CA GLU A 206 -2.38 13.99 4.45
C GLU A 206 -3.47 13.67 3.42
N VAL A 207 -3.24 12.70 2.53
CA VAL A 207 -4.23 12.27 1.53
C VAL A 207 -5.52 11.76 2.17
N VAL A 208 -5.42 10.88 3.18
CA VAL A 208 -6.61 10.36 3.89
C VAL A 208 -7.40 11.47 4.57
N ASN A 209 -6.72 12.41 5.25
CA ASN A 209 -7.40 13.54 5.86
C ASN A 209 -8.07 14.43 4.80
N GLY A 210 -7.44 14.60 3.63
CA GLY A 210 -8.01 15.37 2.52
C GLY A 210 -9.28 14.72 1.97
N LEU A 211 -9.28 13.40 1.79
CA LEU A 211 -10.46 12.64 1.35
C LEU A 211 -11.61 12.70 2.37
N LEU A 212 -11.31 12.60 3.67
CA LEU A 212 -12.32 12.63 4.74
C LEU A 212 -12.88 14.02 5.04
N GLN A 213 -12.27 15.08 4.52
CA GLN A 213 -12.78 16.45 4.60
C GLN A 213 -13.79 16.78 3.49
N ARG A 214 -13.81 16.01 2.40
CA ARG A 214 -14.70 16.27 1.27
C ARG A 214 -16.17 16.07 1.62
N GLU A 215 -17.05 16.75 0.89
CA GLU A 215 -18.51 16.53 1.02
C GLU A 215 -18.90 15.10 0.64
N ASP A 216 -18.28 14.56 -0.41
CA ASP A 216 -18.45 13.20 -0.92
C ASP A 216 -17.50 12.18 -0.25
N TRP A 217 -17.06 12.44 1.00
CA TRP A 217 -16.06 11.62 1.70
C TRP A 217 -16.38 10.12 1.67
N SER A 218 -17.66 9.75 1.77
CA SER A 218 -18.12 8.35 1.87
C SER A 218 -17.84 7.53 0.60
N THR A 219 -17.76 8.19 -0.56
CA THR A 219 -17.28 7.60 -1.82
C THR A 219 -15.81 7.87 -2.02
N ALA A 220 -15.32 9.06 -1.66
CA ALA A 220 -13.94 9.46 -1.85
C ALA A 220 -12.94 8.57 -1.10
N ILE A 221 -13.24 8.20 0.15
CA ILE A 221 -12.36 7.34 0.96
C ILE A 221 -12.24 5.91 0.42
N LYS A 222 -13.14 5.49 -0.48
CA LYS A 222 -13.10 4.18 -1.15
C LYS A 222 -12.14 4.14 -2.34
N VAL A 223 -11.59 5.28 -2.75
CA VAL A 223 -10.55 5.33 -3.79
C VAL A 223 -9.32 4.57 -3.30
N PRO A 224 -8.81 3.59 -4.07
CA PRO A 224 -7.60 2.86 -3.71
C PRO A 224 -6.40 3.78 -3.50
N LEU A 225 -5.68 3.57 -2.40
CA LEU A 225 -4.46 4.30 -2.07
C LEU A 225 -3.25 3.37 -2.16
N GLY A 226 -2.19 3.84 -2.80
CA GLY A 226 -0.90 3.16 -2.86
C GLY A 226 0.21 4.03 -2.28
N ILE A 227 1.26 3.40 -1.75
CA ILE A 227 2.43 4.09 -1.23
C ILE A 227 3.71 3.43 -1.76
N ILE A 228 4.65 4.26 -2.21
CA ILE A 228 5.98 3.86 -2.68
C ILE A 228 7.01 4.50 -1.74
N PRO A 229 7.94 3.73 -1.19
CA PRO A 229 8.82 4.20 -0.13
C PRO A 229 9.83 5.21 -0.68
N ALA A 230 9.69 6.47 -0.27
CA ALA A 230 10.64 7.55 -0.55
C ALA A 230 10.89 8.44 0.69
N GLY A 231 10.42 8.01 1.87
CA GLY A 231 10.57 8.71 3.14
C GLY A 231 11.54 8.03 4.12
N THR A 232 11.58 8.57 5.34
CA THR A 232 12.36 8.03 6.46
C THR A 232 11.60 6.95 7.24
N GLY A 233 10.29 7.12 7.39
CA GLY A 233 9.35 6.10 7.88
C GLY A 233 8.56 5.54 6.70
N ASN A 234 8.65 4.23 6.52
CA ASN A 234 7.97 3.47 5.46
C ASN A 234 7.22 2.27 6.08
N GLY A 235 6.62 2.47 7.26
CA GLY A 235 5.96 1.42 8.02
C GLY A 235 4.74 0.85 7.28
N MET A 236 3.97 1.71 6.62
CA MET A 236 2.80 1.27 5.84
C MET A 236 3.22 0.41 4.65
N VAL A 237 4.23 0.84 3.88
CA VAL A 237 4.74 0.08 2.73
C VAL A 237 5.21 -1.30 3.18
N GLN A 238 5.98 -1.37 4.27
CA GLN A 238 6.47 -2.62 4.83
C GLN A 238 5.31 -3.54 5.23
N ALA A 239 4.29 -3.01 5.89
CA ALA A 239 3.12 -3.78 6.30
C ALA A 239 2.39 -4.37 5.08
N LEU A 240 2.14 -3.55 4.05
CA LEU A 240 1.47 -3.97 2.82
C LEU A 240 2.27 -5.02 2.04
N LEU A 241 3.58 -4.83 1.87
CA LEU A 241 4.44 -5.79 1.16
C LEU A 241 4.56 -7.11 1.92
N HIS A 242 4.76 -7.05 3.24
CA HIS A 242 4.78 -8.24 4.10
C HIS A 242 3.48 -9.04 3.96
N SER A 243 2.34 -8.34 3.97
CA SER A 243 1.04 -8.98 3.78
C SER A 243 0.81 -9.55 2.38
N ALA A 244 1.51 -9.03 1.37
CA ALA A 244 1.49 -9.55 0.01
C ALA A 244 2.53 -10.66 -0.23
N GLY A 245 3.34 -11.02 0.78
CA GLY A 245 4.42 -11.99 0.63
C GLY A 245 5.56 -11.50 -0.25
N GLU A 246 5.73 -10.18 -0.39
CA GLU A 246 6.78 -9.56 -1.21
C GLU A 246 7.86 -8.94 -0.30
N PRO A 247 9.15 -9.06 -0.67
CA PRO A 247 10.21 -8.42 0.08
C PRO A 247 10.14 -6.90 -0.07
N PHE A 248 10.62 -6.19 0.95
CA PHE A 248 10.66 -4.74 0.96
C PHE A 248 11.57 -4.21 -0.15
N SER A 249 10.98 -3.61 -1.18
CA SER A 249 11.71 -2.87 -2.20
C SER A 249 10.79 -1.85 -2.88
N MET A 250 11.39 -0.80 -3.44
CA MET A 250 10.65 0.21 -4.22
C MET A 250 9.97 -0.42 -5.44
N SER A 251 10.69 -1.28 -6.16
CA SER A 251 10.19 -1.94 -7.36
C SER A 251 9.06 -2.92 -7.06
N ASN A 252 9.10 -3.63 -5.94
CA ASN A 252 7.99 -4.49 -5.50
C ASN A 252 6.77 -3.68 -5.07
N ALA A 253 6.95 -2.52 -4.44
CA ALA A 253 5.84 -1.63 -4.12
C ALA A 253 5.13 -1.14 -5.41
N VAL A 254 5.89 -0.71 -6.41
CA VAL A 254 5.34 -0.32 -7.72
C VAL A 254 4.65 -1.50 -8.40
N PHE A 255 5.26 -2.68 -8.38
CA PHE A 255 4.69 -3.88 -8.97
C PHE A 255 3.38 -4.31 -8.27
N ALA A 256 3.32 -4.24 -6.95
CA ALA A 256 2.10 -4.51 -6.19
C ALA A 256 0.96 -3.55 -6.59
N ILE A 257 1.26 -2.27 -6.82
CA ILE A 257 0.30 -1.28 -7.33
C ILE A 257 -0.17 -1.65 -8.73
N ILE A 258 0.74 -2.04 -9.64
CA ILE A 258 0.40 -2.45 -11.02
C ILE A 258 -0.52 -3.66 -11.02
N ARG A 259 -0.30 -4.63 -10.11
CA ARG A 259 -1.16 -5.82 -9.96
C ARG A 259 -2.58 -5.48 -9.51
N GLY A 260 -2.80 -4.34 -8.87
CA GLY A 260 -4.15 -3.87 -8.51
C GLY A 260 -4.76 -4.57 -7.28
N HIS A 261 -3.97 -5.35 -6.53
CA HIS A 261 -4.43 -5.97 -5.29
C HIS A 261 -4.71 -4.92 -4.22
N LYS A 262 -5.89 -5.00 -3.61
CA LYS A 262 -6.40 -4.03 -2.63
C LYS A 262 -6.68 -4.71 -1.31
N ARG A 263 -6.51 -3.98 -0.23
CA ARG A 263 -6.88 -4.40 1.12
C ARG A 263 -7.56 -3.25 1.84
N ALA A 264 -8.62 -3.55 2.57
CA ALA A 264 -9.27 -2.57 3.44
C ALA A 264 -8.36 -2.30 4.64
N LEU A 265 -8.25 -1.04 5.05
CA LEU A 265 -7.47 -0.64 6.22
C LEU A 265 -8.35 0.19 7.15
N ASP A 266 -8.13 0.02 8.45
CA ASP A 266 -8.83 0.81 9.46
C ASP A 266 -8.25 2.22 9.54
N VAL A 267 -9.14 3.20 9.74
CA VAL A 267 -8.79 4.59 9.99
C VAL A 267 -9.22 4.98 11.40
N THR A 268 -8.29 5.49 12.19
CA THR A 268 -8.53 5.97 13.55
C THR A 268 -8.93 7.43 13.52
N SER A 269 -10.13 7.75 14.03
CA SER A 269 -10.57 9.12 14.26
C SER A 269 -10.04 9.63 15.60
N VAL A 270 -9.36 10.77 15.57
CA VAL A 270 -8.75 11.39 16.76
C VAL A 270 -9.39 12.74 17.00
N VAL A 271 -9.81 12.98 18.24
CA VAL A 271 -10.37 14.26 18.68
C VAL A 271 -9.52 14.78 19.84
N GLN A 272 -8.98 15.98 19.69
CA GLN A 272 -8.20 16.69 20.70
C GLN A 272 -8.76 18.10 20.88
N GLY A 273 -9.54 18.30 21.95
CA GLY A 273 -10.25 19.57 22.15
C GLY A 273 -11.22 19.84 21.01
N LYS A 274 -10.98 20.91 20.24
CA LYS A 274 -11.76 21.26 19.04
C LYS A 274 -11.20 20.66 17.75
N THR A 275 -9.99 20.10 17.78
CA THR A 275 -9.32 19.58 16.58
C THR A 275 -9.73 18.13 16.36
N LYS A 276 -10.12 17.80 15.12
CA LYS A 276 -10.36 16.43 14.66
C LYS A 276 -9.40 16.10 13.53
N PHE A 277 -8.77 14.94 13.58
CA PHE A 277 -7.88 14.44 12.53
C PHE A 277 -7.89 12.90 12.48
N PHE A 278 -7.37 12.35 11.40
CA PHE A 278 -7.37 10.91 11.16
C PHE A 278 -5.96 10.35 11.11
N SER A 279 -5.79 9.16 11.68
CA SER A 279 -4.56 8.37 11.60
C SER A 279 -4.83 7.03 10.90
N VAL A 280 -3.90 6.61 10.06
CA VAL A 280 -3.95 5.32 9.33
C VAL A 280 -2.91 4.31 9.80
N MET A 281 -2.08 4.70 10.77
CA MET A 281 -0.95 3.87 11.19
C MET A 281 -0.86 3.76 12.70
N MET A 282 -0.50 4.85 13.36
CA MET A 282 -0.18 4.82 14.78
C MET A 282 -0.37 6.18 15.43
N LEU A 283 -0.58 6.14 16.74
CA LEU A 283 -0.56 7.28 17.65
C LEU A 283 0.29 6.89 18.84
N THR A 284 1.24 7.75 19.21
CA THR A 284 2.17 7.48 20.29
C THR A 284 2.16 8.63 21.30
N TRP A 285 2.34 8.28 22.56
CA TRP A 285 2.53 9.23 23.66
C TRP A 285 3.59 8.71 24.62
N GLY A 286 4.48 9.59 25.06
CA GLY A 286 5.63 9.24 25.90
C GLY A 286 6.90 9.01 25.08
N LEU A 287 7.66 7.96 25.42
CA LEU A 287 9.01 7.70 24.91
C LEU A 287 9.14 7.84 23.39
N VAL A 288 8.26 7.20 22.62
CA VAL A 288 8.37 7.19 21.16
C VAL A 288 8.04 8.56 20.57
N ALA A 289 7.02 9.23 21.10
CA ALA A 289 6.69 10.59 20.68
C ALA A 289 7.84 11.57 20.97
N ASP A 290 8.49 11.45 22.13
CA ASP A 290 9.69 12.24 22.46
C ASP A 290 10.83 11.94 21.49
N ILE A 291 11.05 10.67 21.11
CA ILE A 291 12.06 10.29 20.11
C ILE A 291 11.77 10.94 18.76
N ASP A 292 10.53 10.85 18.28
CA ASP A 292 10.12 11.42 17.00
C ASP A 292 10.33 12.94 17.00
N ILE A 293 9.76 13.64 17.99
CA ILE A 293 9.80 15.11 18.08
C ILE A 293 11.23 15.62 18.30
N GLU A 294 11.94 15.09 19.30
CA GLU A 294 13.24 15.64 19.69
C GLU A 294 14.35 15.28 18.67
N SER A 295 14.16 14.22 17.87
CA SER A 295 15.12 13.84 16.81
C SER A 295 14.93 14.61 15.50
N GLU A 296 13.83 15.37 15.30
CA GLU A 296 13.58 16.15 14.08
C GLU A 296 14.71 17.14 13.76
N LYS A 297 15.35 17.72 14.80
CA LYS A 297 16.52 18.61 14.62
C LYS A 297 17.71 17.93 13.95
N PHE A 298 17.72 16.60 13.86
CA PHE A 298 18.74 15.80 13.21
C PHE A 298 18.26 15.12 11.92
N ARG A 299 17.30 15.71 11.20
CA ARG A 299 16.84 15.17 9.89
C ARG A 299 17.96 14.90 8.90
N TRP A 300 19.09 15.61 8.99
CA TRP A 300 20.27 15.38 8.14
C TRP A 300 20.86 13.96 8.30
N MET A 301 20.62 13.27 9.43
CA MET A 301 21.05 11.89 9.66
C MET A 301 20.13 10.84 9.00
N GLY A 302 19.02 11.24 8.39
CA GLY A 302 18.02 10.31 7.87
C GLY A 302 17.44 9.42 8.98
N SER A 303 17.25 8.12 8.70
CA SER A 303 16.62 7.18 9.64
C SER A 303 17.47 6.90 10.89
N ALA A 304 18.80 7.02 10.81
CA ALA A 304 19.71 6.82 11.93
C ALA A 304 19.42 7.76 13.11
N ARG A 305 18.75 8.91 12.88
CA ARG A 305 18.33 9.82 13.96
C ARG A 305 17.43 9.13 14.99
N ILE A 306 16.57 8.21 14.54
CA ILE A 306 15.62 7.52 15.42
C ILE A 306 16.39 6.57 16.33
N GLU A 307 17.34 5.80 15.79
CA GLU A 307 18.18 4.87 16.55
C GLU A 307 19.05 5.59 17.58
N VAL A 308 19.77 6.64 17.15
CA VAL A 308 20.63 7.44 18.02
C VAL A 308 19.82 8.07 19.15
N TYR A 309 18.67 8.64 18.83
CA TYR A 309 17.85 9.33 19.83
C TYR A 309 17.11 8.36 20.76
N SER A 310 16.78 7.17 20.26
CA SER A 310 16.28 6.06 21.10
C SER A 310 17.31 5.71 22.16
N LEU A 311 18.60 5.58 21.82
CA LEU A 311 19.65 5.29 22.79
C LEU A 311 19.77 6.40 23.85
N VAL A 312 19.75 7.68 23.42
CA VAL A 312 19.78 8.83 24.33
C VAL A 312 18.62 8.79 25.32
N ARG A 313 17.40 8.49 24.84
CA ARG A 313 16.20 8.41 25.68
C ARG A 313 16.16 7.17 26.56
N VAL A 314 16.73 6.05 26.14
CA VAL A 314 16.88 4.85 26.99
C VAL A 314 17.81 5.13 28.17
N VAL A 315 18.93 5.83 27.95
CA VAL A 315 19.86 6.22 29.02
C VAL A 315 19.25 7.30 29.94
N SER A 316 18.40 8.18 29.40
CA SER A 316 17.73 9.26 30.13
C SER A 316 16.20 9.10 30.13
N LEU A 317 15.76 7.93 30.60
CA LEU A 317 14.36 7.51 30.51
C LEU A 317 13.44 8.39 31.34
N ARG A 318 12.37 8.88 30.71
CA ARG A 318 11.32 9.68 31.35
C ARG A 318 10.11 8.81 31.68
N ARG A 319 9.31 9.29 32.63
CA ARG A 319 8.02 8.70 33.00
C ARG A 319 6.94 9.77 32.84
N TYR A 320 5.79 9.36 32.34
CA TYR A 320 4.68 10.25 31.97
C TYR A 320 3.46 9.88 32.80
N ASN A 321 2.99 10.82 33.61
CA ASN A 321 1.76 10.63 34.39
C ASN A 321 0.55 10.87 33.51
N GLY A 322 -0.42 9.97 33.59
CA GLY A 322 -1.66 10.06 32.84
C GLY A 322 -2.61 8.93 33.22
N ARG A 323 -3.82 9.00 32.66
CA ARG A 323 -4.84 7.97 32.79
C ARG A 323 -5.36 7.64 31.40
N ILE A 324 -5.38 6.36 31.05
CA ILE A 324 -5.94 5.86 29.80
C ILE A 324 -7.29 5.25 30.12
N LEU A 325 -8.31 5.62 29.37
CA LEU A 325 -9.62 4.97 29.38
C LEU A 325 -9.78 4.28 28.03
N PHE A 326 -10.20 3.02 28.03
CA PHE A 326 -10.38 2.26 26.80
C PHE A 326 -11.53 1.26 26.92
N ILE A 327 -12.02 0.83 25.76
CA ILE A 327 -13.02 -0.23 25.64
C ILE A 327 -12.27 -1.48 25.17
N PRO A 328 -12.27 -2.57 25.95
CA PRO A 328 -11.58 -3.79 25.56
C PRO A 328 -12.32 -4.45 24.40
N ALA A 329 -11.56 -5.02 23.45
CA ALA A 329 -12.12 -5.92 22.45
C ALA A 329 -12.61 -7.22 23.12
N PRO A 330 -13.54 -7.96 22.49
CA PRO A 330 -14.01 -9.24 23.01
C PRO A 330 -12.85 -10.20 23.33
N GLY A 331 -12.83 -10.74 24.55
CA GLY A 331 -11.77 -11.62 25.06
C GLY A 331 -10.62 -10.88 25.78
N TYR A 332 -10.62 -9.54 25.79
CA TYR A 332 -9.61 -8.71 26.47
C TYR A 332 -10.20 -7.95 27.67
N GLU A 333 -11.38 -8.31 28.15
CA GLU A 333 -12.09 -7.62 29.23
C GLU A 333 -11.36 -7.74 30.58
N GLY A 334 -10.43 -8.68 30.72
CA GLY A 334 -9.59 -8.84 31.90
C GLY A 334 -8.48 -7.78 32.05
N PHE A 335 -8.19 -6.99 31.01
CA PHE A 335 -7.13 -5.98 31.05
C PHE A 335 -7.61 -4.64 31.62
N GLY A 336 -6.74 -3.98 32.39
CA GLY A 336 -7.03 -2.72 33.08
C GLY A 336 -8.03 -2.86 34.23
N ASP A 337 -8.32 -1.76 34.92
CA ASP A 337 -9.27 -1.74 36.03
C ASP A 337 -10.66 -1.34 35.54
N PRO A 338 -11.76 -1.98 36.00
CA PRO A 338 -13.12 -1.54 35.69
C PRO A 338 -13.35 -0.07 36.09
N VAL A 339 -14.04 0.70 35.23
CA VAL A 339 -14.42 2.07 35.53
C VAL A 339 -15.89 2.10 35.95
N GLU A 340 -16.18 2.58 37.15
CA GLU A 340 -17.56 2.80 37.58
C GLU A 340 -18.22 3.89 36.72
N GLN A 341 -19.39 3.60 36.15
CA GLN A 341 -20.13 4.48 35.22
C GLN A 341 -20.55 5.83 35.83
N THR A 342 -20.38 6.04 37.14
CA THR A 342 -20.68 7.28 37.85
C THR A 342 -19.73 8.43 37.50
N THR A 343 -18.55 8.15 36.93
CA THR A 343 -17.81 9.18 36.19
C THR A 343 -18.43 9.34 34.82
N SER A 344 -19.48 10.16 34.72
CA SER A 344 -19.89 10.77 33.44
C SER A 344 -18.66 11.47 32.87
N CYS A 345 -17.94 10.76 32.00
CA CYS A 345 -17.18 11.40 30.96
C CYS A 345 -18.21 12.20 30.16
N LYS A 346 -18.36 13.48 30.49
CA LYS A 346 -18.89 14.44 29.53
C LYS A 346 -17.97 14.28 28.32
N SER A 347 -18.46 13.57 27.31
CA SER A 347 -17.83 13.60 26.01
C SER A 347 -17.73 15.08 25.65
N ASN A 348 -16.52 15.59 25.44
CA ASN A 348 -16.35 16.84 24.69
C ASN A 348 -16.66 16.57 23.20
N GLY A 349 -17.68 15.75 22.92
CA GLY A 349 -18.32 15.63 21.63
C GLY A 349 -19.25 16.82 21.49
N ALA A 350 -19.09 17.55 20.40
CA ALA A 350 -19.90 18.70 20.05
C ALA A 350 -21.39 18.34 20.17
N SER A 351 -22.06 18.92 21.16
CA SER A 351 -23.50 19.10 21.12
C SER A 351 -23.77 20.24 20.15
N ASN A 352 -24.44 19.94 19.04
CA ASN A 352 -25.04 20.95 18.19
C ASN A 352 -26.19 21.60 18.96
N SER A 353 -25.89 22.63 19.74
CA SER A 353 -26.89 23.60 20.21
C SER A 353 -26.46 24.97 19.70
N VAL A 354 -27.16 25.40 18.66
CA VAL A 354 -27.19 26.78 18.16
C VAL A 354 -27.73 27.67 19.27
N GLU A 355 -26.90 28.58 19.78
CA GLU A 355 -27.32 29.89 20.24
C GLU A 355 -26.10 30.81 20.36
N GLY A 356 -26.28 32.06 19.95
CA GLY A 356 -25.24 32.88 19.36
C GLY A 356 -24.31 33.59 20.35
N ASP A 357 -23.08 33.82 19.90
CA ASP A 357 -22.48 35.15 20.01
C ASP A 357 -21.45 35.38 18.89
N ARG A 358 -21.50 36.56 18.29
CA ARG A 358 -20.64 36.98 17.18
C ARG A 358 -19.37 37.61 17.75
N SER A 359 -18.23 36.94 17.61
CA SER A 359 -16.94 37.63 17.50
C SER A 359 -15.91 36.80 16.75
N SER A 360 -15.35 37.43 15.71
CA SER A 360 -14.42 36.95 14.68
C SER A 360 -13.13 36.34 15.20
N VAL A 361 -12.88 35.05 14.89
CA VAL A 361 -11.74 34.50 14.10
C VAL A 361 -12.17 33.08 13.66
N SER A 362 -12.46 32.90 12.38
CA SER A 362 -12.98 31.65 11.80
C SER A 362 -11.84 30.69 11.44
N ASN A 363 -11.65 29.64 12.27
CA ASN A 363 -11.15 28.34 11.81
C ASN A 363 -12.22 27.31 12.16
N ASP A 364 -13.31 27.33 11.40
CA ASP A 364 -14.34 26.29 11.42
C ASP A 364 -13.95 25.27 10.34
N GLU A 365 -13.00 24.39 10.67
CA GLU A 365 -12.53 23.33 9.75
C GLU A 365 -13.61 22.24 9.67
N THR A 366 -14.47 22.37 8.67
CA THR A 366 -15.57 21.46 8.33
C THR A 366 -15.04 20.09 7.88
N CYS A 367 -14.71 19.21 8.83
CA CYS A 367 -14.57 17.79 8.53
C CYS A 367 -15.97 17.18 8.34
N THR A 368 -16.31 16.78 7.12
CA THR A 368 -17.64 16.24 6.79
C THR A 368 -17.88 14.86 7.39
N TYR A 369 -16.84 14.04 7.59
CA TYR A 369 -16.99 12.77 8.30
C TYR A 369 -17.20 13.00 9.82
N PRO A 370 -18.37 12.64 10.39
CA PRO A 370 -18.65 12.90 11.81
C PRO A 370 -17.81 12.02 12.75
N GLY A 371 -17.25 10.92 12.27
CA GLY A 371 -16.65 9.87 13.10
C GLY A 371 -17.61 8.70 13.32
N PRO A 372 -17.15 7.59 13.90
CA PRO A 372 -18.00 6.45 14.20
C PRO A 372 -19.04 6.81 15.28
N SER A 373 -20.29 6.38 15.11
CA SER A 373 -21.31 6.45 16.16
C SER A 373 -21.03 5.38 17.22
N VAL A 374 -20.83 5.78 18.47
CA VAL A 374 -20.69 4.86 19.59
C VAL A 374 -21.93 4.99 20.47
N ASP A 375 -22.68 3.91 20.63
CA ASP A 375 -23.76 3.86 21.62
C ASP A 375 -23.13 3.72 23.00
N GLU A 376 -23.14 4.80 23.78
CA GLU A 376 -22.45 4.88 25.08
C GLU A 376 -23.15 4.05 26.17
N ALA A 377 -24.39 3.62 25.97
CA ALA A 377 -25.24 3.04 27.02
C ALA A 377 -24.75 1.67 27.56
N ASP A 378 -24.02 0.89 26.75
CA ASP A 378 -23.59 -0.48 27.11
C ASP A 378 -22.05 -0.65 27.18
N VAL A 379 -21.30 0.44 27.17
CA VAL A 379 -19.84 0.38 27.09
C VAL A 379 -19.20 0.15 28.45
N LYS A 380 -18.49 -0.99 28.58
CA LYS A 380 -17.70 -1.33 29.78
C LYS A 380 -16.29 -0.77 29.68
N TRP A 381 -16.14 0.50 30.08
CA TRP A 381 -14.84 1.15 30.12
C TRP A 381 -13.88 0.51 31.12
N ARG A 382 -12.61 0.46 30.73
CA ARG A 382 -11.46 0.05 31.55
C ARG A 382 -10.48 1.20 31.67
N SER A 383 -9.69 1.21 32.73
CA SER A 383 -8.67 2.22 32.94
C SER A 383 -7.29 1.64 33.21
N LEU A 384 -6.27 2.39 32.78
CA LEU A 384 -4.88 2.19 33.16
C LEU A 384 -4.38 3.50 33.74
N ASN A 385 -3.69 3.43 34.88
CA ASN A 385 -3.10 4.59 35.53
C ASN A 385 -1.58 4.54 35.37
N GLY A 386 -0.99 5.68 35.07
CA GLY A 386 0.45 5.84 34.99
C GLY A 386 1.15 5.71 36.36
N PRO A 387 2.48 5.91 36.39
CA PRO A 387 3.28 6.46 35.30
C PRO A 387 3.51 5.49 34.14
N PHE A 388 3.37 5.99 32.92
CA PHE A 388 3.70 5.27 31.69
C PHE A 388 5.12 5.61 31.22
N VAL A 389 5.75 4.69 30.51
CA VAL A 389 6.95 4.99 29.71
C VAL A 389 6.54 5.35 28.28
N ASN A 390 5.60 4.58 27.72
CA ASN A 390 5.08 4.78 26.38
C ASN A 390 3.65 4.25 26.30
N VAL A 391 2.83 4.92 25.50
CA VAL A 391 1.51 4.46 25.06
C VAL A 391 1.54 4.42 23.55
N TRP A 392 1.08 3.31 22.98
CA TRP A 392 1.09 3.07 21.54
C TRP A 392 -0.25 2.53 21.10
N ILE A 393 -0.89 3.21 20.15
CA ILE A 393 -2.08 2.75 19.44
C ILE A 393 -1.65 2.50 18.00
N SER A 394 -1.92 1.31 17.46
CA SER A 394 -1.50 0.93 16.11
C SER A 394 -2.63 0.27 15.34
N ASN A 395 -2.75 0.62 14.07
CA ASN A 395 -3.63 -0.02 13.08
C ASN A 395 -2.84 -1.02 12.22
N ILE A 396 -1.50 -0.97 12.25
CA ILE A 396 -0.63 -1.83 11.45
C ILE A 396 0.44 -2.53 12.30
N ALA A 397 0.99 -3.62 11.78
CA ALA A 397 1.97 -4.45 12.47
C ALA A 397 3.38 -3.83 12.56
N PHE A 398 3.71 -2.90 11.66
CA PHE A 398 5.05 -2.34 11.50
C PHE A 398 5.09 -0.85 11.80
N ALA A 399 6.05 -0.42 12.62
CA ALA A 399 6.34 1.00 12.83
C ALA A 399 7.26 1.57 11.74
N CYS A 400 8.18 0.73 11.22
CA CYS A 400 9.06 1.01 10.10
C CYS A 400 9.56 -0.31 9.48
N GLU A 401 10.42 -0.22 8.45
CA GLU A 401 10.93 -1.36 7.65
C GLU A 401 11.46 -2.52 8.51
N GLY A 402 12.18 -2.21 9.60
CA GLY A 402 12.83 -3.20 10.47
C GLY A 402 12.15 -3.43 11.82
N VAL A 403 11.02 -2.78 12.12
CA VAL A 403 10.42 -2.79 13.47
C VAL A 403 8.96 -3.25 13.39
N MET A 404 8.75 -4.54 13.66
CA MET A 404 7.44 -5.15 13.84
C MET A 404 7.03 -5.04 15.32
N ILE A 405 6.05 -4.18 15.59
CA ILE A 405 5.58 -3.86 16.94
C ILE A 405 4.40 -4.73 17.38
N ALA A 406 3.62 -5.25 16.42
CA ALA A 406 2.42 -6.03 16.68
C ALA A 406 2.39 -7.25 15.76
N PRO A 407 3.17 -8.31 16.06
CA PRO A 407 3.31 -9.49 15.20
C PRO A 407 2.01 -10.29 15.03
N GLN A 408 1.05 -10.12 15.94
CA GLN A 408 -0.27 -10.75 15.87
C GLN A 408 -1.30 -9.90 15.11
N ALA A 409 -0.97 -8.64 14.77
CA ALA A 409 -1.88 -7.78 14.03
C ALA A 409 -2.05 -8.31 12.61
N LYS A 410 -3.30 -8.41 12.17
CA LYS A 410 -3.66 -8.71 10.79
C LYS A 410 -3.98 -7.39 10.10
N LEU A 411 -3.55 -7.25 8.84
CA LEU A 411 -4.02 -6.20 7.94
C LEU A 411 -5.35 -6.57 7.31
#